data_AF-A0A382K320-F1
#
_entry.id   AF-A0A382K320-F1
#
_cell.length_a   1.000
_cell.length_b   1.000
_cell.length_c   1.000
_cell.angle_alpha   90.00
_cell.angle_beta   90.00
_cell.angle_gamma   90.00
#
_symmetry.space_group_name_H-M   'P 1'
#
loop_
_entity.id
_entity.type
_entity.pdbx_description
1 polymer ?
#
loop_
_entity_poly.entity_id
_entity_poly.type
_entity_poly.pdbx_seq_one_letter_code
_entity_poly.pdbx_strand_id
1 'polypeptide(L)'
;VFSLFLFAGLQQLHAQASGHASVGLGHGEEGFLHLEEMIKHLEFGLKMPDAGEGLRSHGSVAIRHAKEALKHYNEAIKHANESLGRPTRNPMMGQGSGSEHSHEEGSSHSHEEGSH
;
A
#
# COMPACT_ATOMS: atom_id res chain seq x y z
N VAL A 1 21.74 -29.31 -20.13
CA VAL A 1 20.30 -29.58 -19.91
C VAL A 1 19.94 -29.49 -18.42
N PHE A 2 20.64 -30.19 -17.52
CA PHE A 2 20.36 -30.16 -16.07
C PHE A 2 20.47 -28.75 -15.43
N SER A 3 21.48 -27.96 -15.82
CA SER A 3 21.61 -26.57 -15.35
C SER A 3 20.48 -25.64 -15.80
N LEU A 4 19.84 -25.92 -16.95
CA LEU A 4 18.77 -25.06 -17.48
C LEU A 4 17.47 -25.23 -16.67
N PHE A 5 17.18 -26.46 -16.23
CA PHE A 5 16.04 -26.76 -15.36
C PHE A 5 16.20 -26.19 -13.94
N LEU A 6 17.43 -26.20 -13.40
CA LEU A 6 17.75 -25.54 -12.13
C LEU A 6 17.55 -24.02 -12.20
N PHE A 7 17.98 -23.40 -13.30
CA PHE A 7 17.82 -21.96 -13.50
C PHE A 7 16.35 -21.56 -13.64
N ALA A 8 15.58 -22.30 -14.45
CA ALA A 8 14.15 -22.05 -14.63
C ALA A 8 13.35 -22.25 -13.32
N GLY A 9 13.70 -23.25 -12.50
CA GLY A 9 13.07 -23.47 -11.20
C GLY A 9 13.31 -22.34 -10.20
N LEU A 10 14.52 -21.76 -10.16
CA LEU A 10 14.84 -20.61 -9.33
C LEU A 10 14.10 -19.33 -9.76
N GLN A 11 13.96 -19.10 -11.07
CA GLN A 11 13.23 -17.94 -11.59
C GLN A 11 11.73 -17.99 -11.26
N GLN A 12 11.11 -19.17 -11.37
CA GLN A 12 9.70 -19.37 -11.02
C GLN A 12 9.42 -19.09 -9.54
N LEU A 13 10.26 -19.62 -8.64
CA LEU A 13 10.14 -19.39 -7.20
C LEU A 13 10.33 -17.92 -6.83
N HIS A 14 11.28 -17.23 -7.46
CA HIS A 14 11.50 -15.81 -7.25
C HIS A 14 10.30 -14.97 -7.70
N ALA A 15 9.72 -15.27 -8.87
CA ALA A 15 8.53 -14.56 -9.38
C ALA A 15 7.29 -14.77 -8.50
N GLN A 16 7.08 -15.98 -7.98
CA GLN A 16 5.96 -16.25 -7.06
C GLN A 16 6.15 -15.53 -5.72
N ALA A 17 7.35 -15.57 -5.15
CA ALA A 17 7.65 -14.90 -3.88
C ALA A 17 7.56 -13.37 -4.01
N SER A 18 8.09 -12.79 -5.08
CA SER A 18 8.02 -11.35 -5.35
C SER A 18 6.58 -10.89 -5.63
N GLY A 19 5.79 -11.70 -6.33
CA GLY A 19 4.35 -11.48 -6.52
C GLY A 19 3.60 -11.38 -5.19
N HIS A 20 3.75 -12.38 -4.31
CA HIS A 20 3.12 -12.38 -2.98
C HIS A 20 3.57 -11.20 -2.11
N ALA A 21 4.88 -10.89 -2.11
CA ALA A 21 5.42 -9.76 -1.38
C ALA A 21 4.88 -8.42 -1.91
N SER A 22 4.66 -8.29 -3.23
CA SER A 22 4.09 -7.07 -3.82
C SER A 22 2.61 -6.87 -3.45
N VAL A 23 1.80 -7.93 -3.43
CA VAL A 23 0.39 -7.85 -2.98
C VAL A 23 0.32 -7.56 -1.49
N GLY A 24 1.17 -8.21 -0.69
CA GLY A 24 1.28 -7.96 0.75
C GLY A 24 1.68 -6.52 1.06
N LEU A 25 2.59 -5.94 0.27
CA LEU A 25 2.95 -4.53 0.36
C LEU A 25 1.75 -3.62 0.07
N GLY A 26 0.98 -3.90 -0.99
CA GLY A 26 -0.24 -3.14 -1.31
C GLY A 26 -1.27 -3.13 -0.17
N HIS A 27 -1.56 -4.29 0.44
CA HIS A 27 -2.41 -4.35 1.64
C HIS A 27 -1.81 -3.59 2.83
N GLY A 28 -0.47 -3.56 2.95
CA GLY A 28 0.22 -2.77 3.97
C GLY A 28 0.01 -1.26 3.78
N GLU A 29 0.08 -0.78 2.55
CA GLU A 29 -0.19 0.62 2.18
C GLU A 29 -1.66 0.99 2.41
N GLU A 30 -2.61 0.12 2.02
CA GLU A 30 -4.04 0.31 2.30
C GLU A 30 -4.32 0.34 3.81
N GLY A 31 -3.73 -0.58 4.57
CA GLY A 31 -3.85 -0.64 6.02
C GLY A 31 -3.34 0.62 6.71
N PHE A 32 -2.28 1.25 6.19
CA PHE A 32 -1.79 2.54 6.67
C PHE A 32 -2.86 3.63 6.49
N LEU A 33 -3.43 3.75 5.29
CA LEU A 33 -4.46 4.75 4.97
C LEU A 33 -5.71 4.58 5.85
N HIS A 34 -6.16 3.35 6.04
CA HIS A 34 -7.28 3.05 6.94
C HIS A 34 -6.99 3.46 8.39
N LEU A 35 -5.76 3.25 8.86
CA LEU A 35 -5.37 3.62 10.21
C LEU A 35 -5.28 5.16 10.38
N GLU A 36 -4.81 5.89 9.36
CA GLU A 36 -4.87 7.36 9.35
C GLU A 36 -6.31 7.88 9.42
N GLU A 37 -7.22 7.30 8.61
CA GLU A 37 -8.62 7.72 8.59
C GLU A 37 -9.33 7.39 9.91
N MET A 38 -9.04 6.22 10.49
CA MET A 38 -9.52 5.85 11.83
C MET A 38 -9.10 6.88 12.89
N ILE A 39 -7.85 7.36 12.86
CA ILE A 39 -7.39 8.40 13.78
C ILE A 39 -8.21 9.69 13.60
N LYS A 40 -8.47 10.12 12.37
CA LYS A 40 -9.28 11.33 12.11
C LYS A 40 -10.70 11.19 12.67
N HIS A 41 -11.36 10.05 12.45
CA HIS A 41 -12.68 9.78 13.01
C HIS A 41 -12.68 9.79 14.54
N LEU A 42 -11.65 9.21 15.15
CA LEU A 42 -11.52 9.16 16.61
C LEU A 42 -11.24 10.54 17.21
N GLU A 43 -10.38 11.34 16.57
CA GLU A 43 -10.12 12.74 16.93
C GLU A 43 -11.37 13.61 16.77
N PHE A 44 -12.18 13.38 15.74
CA PHE A 44 -13.46 14.06 15.57
C PHE A 44 -14.44 13.69 16.69
N GLY A 45 -14.62 12.39 16.97
CA GLY A 45 -15.51 11.92 18.03
C GLY A 45 -15.19 12.50 19.40
N LEU A 46 -13.89 12.66 19.72
CA LEU A 46 -13.44 13.27 20.97
C LEU A 46 -13.78 14.76 21.12
N LYS A 47 -14.02 15.47 20.01
CA LYS A 47 -14.40 16.90 20.02
C LYS A 47 -15.88 17.10 20.30
N MET A 48 -16.69 16.06 20.18
CA MET A 48 -18.14 16.16 20.36
C MET A 48 -18.50 16.42 21.83
N PRO A 49 -19.47 17.31 22.11
CA PRO A 49 -19.84 17.67 23.48
C PRO A 49 -20.42 16.49 24.26
N ASP A 50 -21.08 15.57 23.57
CA ASP A 50 -21.72 14.35 24.09
C ASP A 50 -20.82 13.10 24.00
N ALA A 51 -19.52 13.26 23.72
CA ALA A 51 -18.57 12.16 23.73
C ALA A 51 -18.59 11.42 25.08
N GLY A 52 -18.92 10.13 25.06
CA GLY A 52 -19.05 9.29 26.24
C GLY A 52 -17.73 9.14 27.03
N GLU A 53 -17.85 8.83 28.32
CA GLU A 53 -16.70 8.73 29.24
C GLU A 53 -15.66 7.70 28.78
N GLY A 54 -16.11 6.55 28.23
CA GLY A 54 -15.21 5.53 27.69
C GLY A 54 -14.38 6.05 26.51
N LEU A 55 -14.99 6.81 25.60
CA LEU A 55 -14.27 7.45 24.49
C LEU A 55 -13.28 8.49 25.02
N ARG A 56 -13.66 9.31 26.00
CA ARG A 56 -12.77 10.34 26.59
C ARG A 56 -11.57 9.74 27.32
N SER A 57 -11.78 8.67 28.09
CA SER A 57 -10.74 8.02 28.90
C SER A 57 -9.77 7.19 28.06
N HIS A 58 -10.25 6.50 27.02
CA HIS A 58 -9.40 5.63 26.20
C HIS A 58 -9.01 6.21 24.84
N GLY A 59 -9.76 7.16 24.30
CA GLY A 59 -9.58 7.67 22.94
C GLY A 59 -8.22 8.31 22.70
N SER A 60 -7.72 9.10 23.65
CA SER A 60 -6.38 9.71 23.55
C SER A 60 -5.26 8.67 23.53
N VAL A 61 -5.39 7.60 24.33
CA VAL A 61 -4.46 6.47 24.38
C VAL A 61 -4.52 5.66 23.09
N ALA A 62 -5.71 5.39 22.58
CA ALA A 62 -5.92 4.71 21.30
C ALA A 62 -5.32 5.50 20.12
N ILE A 63 -5.52 6.82 20.07
CA ILE A 63 -4.88 7.68 19.07
C ILE A 63 -3.35 7.60 19.16
N ARG A 64 -2.78 7.64 20.36
CA ARG A 64 -1.33 7.53 20.54
C ARG A 64 -0.80 6.22 19.98
N HIS A 65 -1.42 5.09 20.33
CA HIS A 65 -1.00 3.78 19.82
C HIS A 65 -1.19 3.65 18.31
N ALA A 66 -2.27 4.21 17.76
CA ALA A 66 -2.48 4.24 16.31
C ALA A 66 -1.37 5.05 15.60
N LYS A 67 -0.96 6.20 16.16
CA LYS A 67 0.16 7.01 15.64
C LYS A 67 1.50 6.28 15.74
N GLU A 68 1.72 5.48 16.79
CA GLU A 68 2.90 4.61 16.91
C GLU A 68 2.87 3.49 15.87
N ALA A 69 1.71 2.85 15.68
CA ALA A 69 1.53 1.83 14.65
C ALA A 69 1.80 2.38 13.24
N LEU A 70 1.34 3.59 12.90
CA LEU A 70 1.68 4.24 11.61
C LEU A 70 3.20 4.37 11.40
N LYS A 71 3.97 4.69 12.44
CA LYS A 71 5.45 4.71 12.34
C LYS A 71 6.00 3.33 11.99
N HIS A 72 5.50 2.27 12.63
CA HIS A 72 5.91 0.90 12.33
C HIS A 72 5.50 0.45 10.93
N TYR A 73 4.30 0.83 10.47
CA TYR A 73 3.87 0.56 9.09
C TYR A 73 4.79 1.23 8.08
N ASN A 74 5.18 2.49 8.29
CA ASN A 74 6.12 3.19 7.40
C ASN A 74 7.46 2.45 7.29
N GLU A 75 8.04 2.02 8.42
CA GLU A 75 9.28 1.22 8.39
C GLU A 75 9.10 -0.14 7.71
N ALA A 76 7.96 -0.80 7.92
CA ALA A 76 7.64 -2.07 7.27
C ALA A 76 7.51 -1.92 5.74
N ILE A 77 6.82 -0.88 5.27
CA ILE A 77 6.66 -0.55 3.86
C ILE A 77 8.01 -0.23 3.23
N LYS A 78 8.87 0.52 3.94
CA LYS A 78 10.24 0.80 3.49
C LYS A 78 11.05 -0.49 3.30
N HIS A 79 11.08 -1.36 4.31
CA HIS A 79 11.80 -2.64 4.21
C HIS A 79 11.25 -3.57 3.12
N ALA A 80 9.93 -3.56 2.92
CA ALA A 80 9.29 -4.33 1.86
C ALA A 80 9.68 -3.81 0.47
N ASN A 81 9.71 -2.48 0.27
CA ASN A 81 10.19 -1.87 -0.96
C ASN A 81 11.66 -2.22 -1.24
N GLU A 82 12.53 -2.11 -0.23
CA GLU A 82 13.94 -2.50 -0.33
C GLU A 82 14.09 -3.99 -0.72
N SER A 83 13.30 -4.87 -0.10
CA SER A 83 13.31 -6.32 -0.39
C SER A 83 12.83 -6.65 -1.80
N LEU A 84 11.95 -5.82 -2.35
CA LEU A 84 11.43 -5.94 -3.72
C LEU A 84 12.32 -5.24 -4.76
N GLY A 85 13.42 -4.61 -4.35
CA GLY A 85 14.27 -3.80 -5.24
C GLY A 85 13.54 -2.57 -5.80
N ARG A 86 12.45 -2.14 -5.15
CA ARG A 86 11.70 -0.95 -5.51
C ARG A 86 12.36 0.28 -4.87
N PRO A 87 12.34 1.44 -5.53
CA PRO A 87 12.78 2.67 -4.88
C PRO A 87 12.02 2.87 -3.58
N THR A 88 12.73 3.18 -2.49
CA THR A 88 12.13 3.60 -1.24
C THR A 88 11.45 4.95 -1.46
N ARG A 89 10.24 4.93 -2.01
CA ARG A 89 9.30 6.03 -1.88
C ARG A 89 8.68 5.86 -0.50
N ASN A 90 8.64 6.93 0.29
CA ASN A 90 7.63 7.00 1.34
C ASN A 90 6.32 7.31 0.60
N PRO A 91 5.41 6.35 0.35
CA PRO A 91 4.15 6.66 -0.30
C PRO A 91 3.35 7.71 0.48
N MET A 92 3.67 7.87 1.77
CA MET A 92 2.92 8.70 2.72
C MET A 92 3.57 10.07 3.01
N MET A 93 4.66 10.43 2.32
CA MET A 93 5.34 11.72 2.49
C MET A 93 5.15 12.63 1.27
N GLY A 94 3.93 12.69 0.74
CA GLY A 94 3.55 13.60 -0.35
C GLY A 94 2.08 13.48 -0.74
N GLN A 95 1.39 14.63 -0.78
CA GLN A 95 0.05 14.89 -1.36
C GLN A 95 -1.14 14.32 -0.55
N GLY A 96 -2.13 15.11 -0.10
CA GLY A 96 -2.48 16.46 -0.51
C GLY A 96 -2.88 16.50 -1.99
N SER A 97 -4.08 16.03 -2.32
CA SER A 97 -4.81 16.28 -3.59
C SER A 97 -4.07 15.98 -4.89
N GLY A 98 -4.43 14.88 -5.58
CA GLY A 98 -4.03 14.70 -6.97
C GLY A 98 -4.15 13.26 -7.46
N SER A 99 -5.33 12.90 -7.94
CA SER A 99 -5.51 11.79 -8.85
C SER A 99 -4.74 12.03 -10.15
N GLU A 100 -3.62 11.34 -10.36
CA GLU A 100 -2.99 11.21 -11.69
C GLU A 100 -2.65 9.73 -11.92
N HIS A 101 -3.64 9.00 -12.46
CA HIS A 101 -3.45 7.69 -13.05
C HIS A 101 -3.08 7.90 -14.51
N SER A 102 -1.79 8.05 -14.80
CA SER A 102 -1.26 8.05 -16.16
C SER A 102 -1.33 6.61 -16.71
N HIS A 103 -2.37 6.34 -17.49
CA HIS A 103 -2.41 5.21 -18.42
C HIS A 103 -1.47 5.51 -19.59
N GLU A 104 -0.32 4.86 -19.64
CA GLU A 104 0.35 4.56 -20.90
C GLU A 104 -0.01 3.14 -21.31
N GLU A 105 -0.88 2.98 -22.30
CA GLU A 105 -0.80 1.84 -23.23
C GLU A 105 -1.03 2.36 -24.65
N GLY A 106 0.08 2.53 -25.37
CA GLY A 106 0.07 2.63 -26.82
C GLY A 106 0.08 1.24 -27.44
N SER A 107 -0.97 0.91 -28.20
CA SER A 107 -0.85 0.08 -29.39
C SER A 107 -2.10 0.22 -30.27
N SER A 108 -1.99 1.16 -31.20
CA SER A 108 -2.85 1.31 -32.36
C SER A 108 -2.77 0.05 -33.24
N HIS A 109 -3.86 -0.71 -33.28
CA HIS A 109 -4.11 -1.73 -34.31
C HIS A 109 -5.31 -1.25 -35.14
N SER A 110 -5.01 -0.73 -36.33
CA SER A 110 -6.00 -0.39 -37.35
C SER A 110 -6.55 -1.66 -37.98
N HIS A 111 -7.86 -1.88 -37.89
CA HIS A 111 -8.58 -2.87 -38.68
C HIS A 111 -8.93 -2.25 -40.05
N GLU A 112 -8.33 -2.75 -41.13
CA GLU A 112 -8.84 -2.58 -42.49
C GLU A 112 -10.00 -3.57 -42.69
N GLU A 113 -11.23 -3.08 -42.87
CA GLU A 113 -12.31 -3.87 -43.46
C GLU A 113 -12.12 -3.89 -44.98
N GLY A 114 -11.71 -5.06 -45.48
CA GLY A 114 -11.71 -5.38 -46.90
C GLY A 114 -13.05 -6.00 -47.31
N SER A 115 -13.64 -5.45 -48.37
CA SER A 115 -14.84 -5.92 -49.05
C SER A 115 -14.73 -7.36 -49.57
N HIS A 116 -15.78 -8.16 -49.39
CA HIS A 116 -16.18 -9.25 -50.30
C HIS A 116 -17.69 -9.51 -50.21
#